data_AF-Q38DN7-F1
#
_entry.id   AF-Q38DN7-F1
#
_cell.length_a   1.000
_cell.length_b   1.000
_cell.length_c   1.000
_cell.angle_alpha   90.00
_cell.angle_beta   90.00
_cell.angle_gamma   90.00
#
_symmetry.space_group_name_H-M   'P 1'
#
loop_
_entity.id
_entity.type
_entity.pdbx_description
1 polymer ?
#
loop_
_entity_poly.entity_id
_entity_poly.type
_entity_poly.pdbx_seq_one_letter_code
_entity_poly.pdbx_strand_id
1 'polypeptide(L)'
;MRRQPFPFVARQQYLENGYAILPNALSPSLVGPLREALIASTVARSRYFIDMPDIESMLKSKGKLSDPLYTNVMARLRKRKHILRQYRAEKRQRRRLAEVAAKVLNGRKKEDLSGEELWKLSEALTKEVAKMSGRGCQATIFNDPQMLRAINEYRCNVWMTNKDLQHIVRDRSFAELIGGVATNVGGVDRPVLFSDAPMLREPYGSPFGYHCTAPTIGVKTNSGRTSCVSLLVFTHQPDSQTMPLFVLKGSHRFVKEQYITRISPGDLWMPFIPMETHIPEQLKRFNFDSSVVGVPIEGGDAIGPGTIIAVDPHLMIGMGCNASPSRVVVYRMNVVSEDATPFMGAPSWIVGWRSLRSEVSFSAPVVFPPLHQVTAATS
;
A
#
# COMPACT_ATOMS: atom_id res chain seq x y z
N MET A 1 19.11 20.82 6.71
CA MET A 1 19.60 19.78 7.64
C MET A 1 20.61 18.90 6.91
N ARG A 2 21.75 18.57 7.53
CA ARG A 2 22.70 17.60 6.96
C ARG A 2 21.97 16.26 6.78
N ARG A 3 21.98 15.67 5.59
CA ARG A 3 21.57 14.26 5.41
C ARG A 3 22.43 13.45 6.38
N GLN A 4 21.84 12.89 7.44
CA GLN A 4 22.55 11.87 8.20
C GLN A 4 22.76 10.72 7.21
N PRO A 5 24.00 10.38 6.84
CA PRO A 5 24.23 9.20 6.02
C PRO A 5 23.72 8.02 6.85
N PHE A 6 22.64 7.38 6.39
CA PHE A 6 22.22 6.12 6.98
C PHE A 6 23.42 5.16 6.89
N PRO A 7 23.75 4.43 7.95
CA PRO A 7 24.92 3.60 7.94
C PRO A 7 24.77 2.57 6.82
N PHE A 8 25.82 2.40 6.01
CA PHE A 8 25.94 1.35 4.99
C PHE A 8 25.53 -0.03 5.56
N VAL A 9 25.77 -0.23 6.86
CA VAL A 9 25.34 -1.38 7.66
C VAL A 9 23.83 -1.65 7.57
N ALA A 10 22.96 -0.63 7.62
CA ALA A 10 21.52 -0.85 7.55
C ALA A 10 21.09 -1.40 6.18
N ARG A 11 21.71 -0.94 5.10
CA ARG A 11 21.48 -1.51 3.76
C ARG A 11 21.97 -2.95 3.69
N GLN A 12 23.14 -3.24 4.25
CA GLN A 12 23.67 -4.60 4.27
C GLN A 12 22.76 -5.55 5.06
N GLN A 13 22.33 -5.16 6.26
CA GLN A 13 21.37 -5.93 7.08
C GLN A 13 20.05 -6.16 6.33
N TYR A 14 19.53 -5.13 5.65
CA TYR A 14 18.33 -5.26 4.84
C TYR A 14 18.48 -6.30 3.73
N LEU A 15 19.61 -6.30 3.01
CA LEU A 15 19.88 -7.25 1.94
C LEU A 15 20.09 -8.68 2.45
N GLU A 16 20.71 -8.84 3.63
CA GLU A 16 21.00 -10.16 4.21
C GLU A 16 19.76 -10.78 4.86
N ASN A 17 19.05 -10.01 5.69
CA ASN A 17 17.97 -10.47 6.56
C ASN A 17 16.57 -10.22 5.97
N GLY A 18 16.46 -9.35 4.96
CA GLY A 18 15.19 -8.84 4.46
C GLY A 18 14.61 -7.71 5.31
N TYR A 19 15.33 -7.21 6.32
CA TYR A 19 14.92 -6.06 7.13
C TYR A 19 16.10 -5.33 7.75
N ALA A 20 15.90 -4.07 8.15
CA ALA A 20 16.85 -3.30 8.94
C ALA A 20 16.14 -2.38 9.92
N ILE A 21 16.70 -2.27 11.13
CA ILE A 21 16.16 -1.45 12.23
C ILE A 21 16.92 -0.13 12.29
N LEU A 22 16.18 0.97 12.24
CA LEU A 22 16.71 2.33 12.36
C LEU A 22 16.15 2.97 13.64
N PRO A 23 16.85 2.80 14.77
CA PRO A 23 16.39 3.34 16.05
C PRO A 23 16.40 4.86 16.05
N ASN A 24 15.45 5.48 16.77
CA ASN A 24 15.35 6.93 16.95
C ASN A 24 15.37 7.74 15.64
N ALA A 25 14.86 7.17 14.54
CA ALA A 25 14.88 7.82 13.24
C ALA A 25 13.90 9.02 13.19
N LEU A 26 12.72 8.88 13.80
CA LEU A 26 11.72 9.94 13.90
C LEU A 26 11.87 10.70 15.23
N SER A 27 11.74 12.03 15.19
CA SER A 27 11.81 12.84 16.41
C SER A 27 10.65 12.54 17.37
N PRO A 28 10.88 12.55 18.70
CA PRO A 28 9.81 12.36 19.68
C PRO A 28 8.64 13.35 19.52
N SER A 29 8.93 14.57 19.06
CA SER A 29 7.94 15.61 18.78
C SER A 29 6.95 15.25 17.68
N LEU A 30 7.33 14.37 16.74
CA LEU A 30 6.45 13.88 15.67
C LEU A 30 5.76 12.56 16.05
N VAL A 31 6.37 11.75 16.90
CA VAL A 31 5.84 10.43 17.30
C VAL A 31 4.50 10.55 18.03
N GLY A 32 4.38 11.48 18.97
CA GLY A 32 3.12 11.71 19.71
C GLY A 32 1.96 12.08 18.80
N PRO A 33 2.06 13.17 18.01
CA PRO A 33 1.04 13.56 17.03
C PRO A 33 0.71 12.45 16.03
N LEU A 34 1.74 11.74 15.53
CA LEU A 34 1.54 10.61 14.63
C LEU A 34 0.69 9.51 15.30
N ARG A 35 1.01 9.11 16.53
CA ARG A 35 0.27 8.10 17.29
C ARG A 35 -1.20 8.48 17.43
N GLU A 36 -1.48 9.69 17.90
CA GLU A 36 -2.86 10.16 18.10
C GLU A 36 -3.64 10.21 16.79
N ALA A 37 -3.03 10.72 15.73
CA ALA A 37 -3.67 10.81 14.43
C ALA A 37 -3.96 9.42 13.82
N LEU A 38 -3.08 8.43 14.02
CA LEU A 38 -3.32 7.04 13.60
C LEU A 38 -4.46 6.39 14.37
N ILE A 39 -4.50 6.56 15.70
CA ILE A 39 -5.58 6.05 16.55
C ILE A 39 -6.91 6.68 16.12
N ALA A 40 -6.97 8.01 16.04
CA ALA A 40 -8.17 8.74 15.64
C ALA A 40 -8.68 8.31 14.25
N SER A 41 -7.77 8.14 13.29
CA SER A 41 -8.10 7.67 11.93
C SER A 41 -8.72 6.27 11.91
N THR A 42 -8.19 5.37 12.74
CA THR A 42 -8.68 3.99 12.83
C THR A 42 -10.05 3.95 13.52
N VAL A 43 -10.20 4.67 14.64
CA VAL A 43 -11.45 4.76 15.41
C VAL A 43 -12.57 5.38 14.58
N ALA A 44 -12.31 6.47 13.84
CA ALA A 44 -13.29 7.11 12.96
C ALA A 44 -13.80 6.20 11.84
N ARG A 45 -13.03 5.16 11.51
CA ARG A 45 -13.32 4.18 10.45
C ARG A 45 -13.67 2.80 11.02
N SER A 46 -13.90 2.68 12.32
CA SER A 46 -14.14 1.42 13.06
C SER A 46 -15.13 0.49 12.37
N ARG A 47 -16.21 1.02 11.80
CA ARG A 47 -17.21 0.24 11.04
C ARG A 47 -16.65 -0.63 9.91
N TYR A 48 -15.55 -0.20 9.30
CA TYR A 48 -14.89 -0.98 8.25
C TYR A 48 -14.00 -2.09 8.82
N PHE A 49 -13.67 -2.05 10.11
CA PHE A 49 -12.90 -3.04 10.85
C PHE A 49 -13.78 -4.01 11.67
N ILE A 50 -15.11 -3.92 11.60
CA ILE A 50 -16.01 -4.82 12.35
C ILE A 50 -15.96 -6.25 11.78
N ASP A 51 -15.89 -6.40 10.46
CA ASP A 51 -15.90 -7.73 9.79
C ASP A 51 -14.55 -8.46 9.86
N MET A 52 -13.68 -8.10 10.80
CA MET A 52 -12.42 -8.78 11.02
C MET A 52 -12.71 -10.09 11.75
N PRO A 53 -12.17 -11.24 11.29
CA PRO A 53 -12.26 -12.46 12.06
C PRO A 53 -11.58 -12.25 13.42
N ASP A 54 -12.31 -12.45 14.51
CA ASP A 54 -11.78 -12.58 15.86
C ASP A 54 -11.14 -13.97 16.09
N ILE A 55 -10.52 -14.18 17.26
CA ILE A 55 -9.94 -15.48 17.63
C ILE A 55 -11.00 -16.58 17.54
N GLU A 56 -12.24 -16.31 17.93
CA GLU A 56 -13.31 -17.30 17.93
C GLU A 56 -13.65 -17.78 16.51
N SER A 57 -13.78 -16.85 15.57
CA SER A 57 -14.01 -17.15 14.15
C SER A 57 -12.78 -17.77 13.47
N MET A 58 -11.56 -17.43 13.90
CA MET A 58 -10.34 -18.15 13.49
C MET A 58 -10.30 -19.60 13.98
N LEU A 59 -10.60 -19.84 15.25
CA LEU A 59 -10.60 -21.18 15.83
C LEU A 59 -11.74 -22.03 15.25
N LYS A 60 -12.87 -21.40 14.93
CA LYS A 60 -14.02 -22.04 14.27
C LYS A 60 -13.82 -22.24 12.76
N SER A 61 -12.91 -21.51 12.11
CA SER A 61 -12.56 -21.74 10.71
C SER A 61 -11.73 -23.03 10.61
N LYS A 62 -12.40 -24.19 10.74
CA LYS A 62 -11.88 -25.44 10.20
C LYS A 62 -11.46 -25.14 8.77
N GLY A 63 -10.19 -25.34 8.46
CA GLY A 63 -9.62 -25.06 7.15
C GLY A 63 -10.51 -25.68 6.10
N LYS A 64 -11.42 -24.89 5.53
CA LYS A 64 -12.15 -25.27 4.34
C LYS A 64 -11.04 -25.32 3.32
N LEU A 65 -10.49 -26.52 3.10
CA LEU A 65 -9.68 -26.85 1.94
C LEU A 65 -10.35 -26.12 0.80
N SER A 66 -9.67 -25.09 0.29
CA SER A 66 -10.23 -24.26 -0.77
C SER A 66 -10.48 -25.23 -1.91
N ASP A 67 -11.74 -25.62 -2.11
CA ASP A 67 -12.10 -26.53 -3.18
C ASP A 67 -11.48 -25.96 -4.46
N PRO A 68 -10.59 -26.71 -5.14
CA PRO A 68 -9.95 -26.24 -6.35
C PRO A 68 -10.97 -25.75 -7.38
N LEU A 69 -12.15 -26.38 -7.44
CA LEU A 69 -13.26 -25.94 -8.29
C LEU A 69 -13.82 -24.60 -7.82
N TYR A 70 -14.13 -24.44 -6.53
CA TYR A 70 -14.56 -23.15 -5.96
C TYR A 70 -13.55 -22.04 -6.23
N THR A 71 -12.25 -22.34 -6.08
CA THR A 71 -11.16 -21.39 -6.31
C THR A 71 -11.12 -20.96 -7.78
N ASN A 72 -11.21 -21.92 -8.70
CA ASN A 72 -11.29 -21.67 -10.14
C ASN A 72 -12.54 -20.86 -10.54
N VAL A 73 -13.70 -21.19 -9.97
CA VAL A 73 -14.95 -20.45 -10.19
C VAL A 73 -14.83 -19.02 -9.68
N MET A 74 -14.30 -18.82 -8.48
CA MET A 74 -14.08 -17.49 -7.90
C MET A 74 -13.06 -16.68 -8.71
N ALA A 75 -11.97 -17.30 -9.18
CA ALA A 75 -11.02 -16.66 -10.08
C ALA A 75 -11.68 -16.23 -11.40
N ARG A 76 -12.51 -17.08 -12.02
CA ARG A 76 -13.29 -16.75 -13.23
C ARG A 76 -14.27 -15.61 -12.98
N LEU A 77 -15.00 -15.63 -11.85
CA LEU A 77 -15.92 -14.56 -11.46
C LEU A 77 -15.20 -13.23 -11.22
N ARG A 78 -14.04 -13.25 -10.56
CA ARG A 78 -13.18 -12.07 -10.36
C ARG A 78 -12.71 -11.52 -11.71
N LYS A 79 -12.22 -12.38 -12.61
CA LYS A 79 -11.84 -12.00 -13.98
C LYS A 79 -13.01 -11.38 -14.75
N ARG A 80 -14.20 -11.98 -14.70
CA ARG A 80 -15.42 -11.44 -15.33
C ARG A 80 -15.80 -10.07 -14.75
N LYS A 81 -15.78 -9.91 -13.42
CA LYS A 81 -16.05 -8.62 -12.77
C LYS A 81 -15.03 -7.56 -13.20
N HIS A 82 -13.75 -7.93 -13.31
CA HIS A 82 -12.69 -7.03 -13.78
C HIS A 82 -12.92 -6.59 -15.24
N ILE A 83 -13.18 -7.53 -16.16
CA ILE A 83 -13.49 -7.22 -17.57
C ILE A 83 -14.72 -6.30 -17.68
N LEU A 84 -15.78 -6.61 -16.92
CA LEU A 84 -16.98 -5.76 -16.92
C LEU A 84 -16.72 -4.35 -16.40
N ARG A 85 -15.83 -4.19 -15.39
CA ARG A 85 -15.41 -2.87 -14.90
C ARG A 85 -14.62 -2.12 -15.97
N GLN A 86 -13.67 -2.77 -16.64
CA GLN A 86 -12.90 -2.20 -17.75
C GLN A 86 -13.83 -1.74 -18.89
N TYR A 87 -14.74 -2.59 -19.33
CA TYR A 87 -15.72 -2.24 -20.37
C TYR A 87 -16.59 -1.03 -19.97
N ARG A 88 -17.06 -0.99 -18.72
CA ARG A 88 -17.84 0.15 -18.20
C ARG A 88 -17.01 1.43 -18.08
N ALA A 89 -15.73 1.33 -17.79
CA ALA A 89 -14.82 2.49 -17.75
C ALA A 89 -14.56 3.02 -19.16
N GLU A 90 -14.23 2.14 -20.11
CA GLU A 90 -14.02 2.49 -21.51
C GLU A 90 -15.29 3.10 -22.15
N LYS A 91 -16.47 2.55 -21.88
CA LYS A 91 -17.74 3.12 -22.35
C LYS A 91 -17.99 4.53 -21.78
N ARG A 92 -17.66 4.76 -20.51
CA ARG A 92 -17.77 6.10 -19.89
C ARG A 92 -16.77 7.08 -20.49
N GLN A 93 -15.54 6.63 -20.75
CA GLN A 93 -14.51 7.42 -21.44
C GLN A 93 -14.96 7.85 -22.83
N ARG A 94 -15.43 6.89 -23.65
CA ARG A 94 -15.93 7.18 -25.00
C ARG A 94 -17.08 8.19 -24.98
N ARG A 95 -18.00 8.07 -24.02
CA ARG A 95 -19.10 9.04 -23.82
C ARG A 95 -18.59 10.45 -23.50
N ARG A 96 -17.66 10.59 -22.55
CA ARG A 96 -17.08 11.90 -22.20
C ARG A 96 -16.35 12.55 -23.37
N LEU A 97 -15.56 11.77 -24.12
CA LEU A 97 -14.88 12.27 -25.31
C LEU A 97 -15.87 12.68 -26.40
N ALA A 98 -16.96 11.92 -26.58
CA ALA A 98 -18.04 12.29 -27.50
C ALA A 98 -18.77 13.57 -27.05
N GLU A 99 -19.01 13.77 -25.75
CA GLU A 99 -19.60 15.00 -25.21
C GLU A 99 -18.69 16.22 -25.43
N VAL A 100 -17.38 16.07 -25.22
CA VAL A 100 -16.40 17.13 -25.51
C VAL A 100 -16.37 17.44 -27.01
N ALA A 101 -16.33 16.42 -27.86
CA ALA A 101 -16.37 16.59 -29.31
C ALA A 101 -17.67 17.28 -29.75
N ALA A 102 -18.82 16.86 -29.21
CA ALA A 102 -20.11 17.46 -29.52
C ALA A 102 -20.19 18.95 -29.15
N LYS A 103 -19.60 19.35 -28.01
CA LYS A 103 -19.53 20.76 -27.60
C LYS A 103 -18.72 21.63 -28.57
N VAL A 104 -17.65 21.08 -29.14
CA VAL A 104 -16.83 21.82 -30.12
C VAL A 104 -17.46 21.81 -31.52
N LEU A 105 -18.05 20.68 -31.92
CA LEU A 105 -18.71 20.53 -33.22
C LEU A 105 -19.97 21.40 -33.32
N ASN A 106 -20.69 21.60 -32.21
CA ASN A 106 -21.94 22.38 -32.14
C ASN A 106 -22.95 22.00 -33.25
N GLY A 107 -23.09 20.69 -33.52
CA GLY A 107 -23.99 20.15 -34.55
C GLY A 107 -23.40 20.01 -35.97
N ARG A 108 -22.21 20.56 -36.24
CA ARG A 108 -21.50 20.39 -37.53
C ARG A 108 -20.86 19.01 -37.66
N LYS A 109 -20.57 18.57 -38.89
CA LYS A 109 -19.75 17.37 -39.11
C LYS A 109 -18.26 17.70 -38.97
N LYS A 110 -17.44 16.68 -38.75
CA LYS A 110 -15.98 16.85 -38.59
C LYS A 110 -15.34 17.38 -39.88
N GLU A 111 -15.90 17.00 -41.03
CA GLU A 111 -15.45 17.40 -42.36
C GLU A 111 -15.68 18.90 -42.64
N ASP A 112 -16.59 19.54 -41.89
CA ASP A 112 -16.95 20.96 -42.07
C ASP A 112 -16.08 21.91 -41.22
N LEU A 113 -15.17 21.37 -40.41
CA LEU A 113 -14.32 22.16 -39.51
C LEU A 113 -13.11 22.73 -40.24
N SER A 114 -12.78 24.00 -39.94
CA SER A 114 -11.52 24.59 -40.41
C SER A 114 -10.30 23.91 -39.74
N GLY A 115 -9.11 24.10 -40.30
CA GLY A 115 -7.86 23.59 -39.72
C GLY A 115 -7.63 24.07 -38.27
N GLU A 116 -7.99 25.32 -37.96
CA GLU A 116 -7.89 25.88 -36.61
C GLU A 116 -8.92 25.25 -35.65
N GLU A 117 -10.13 24.99 -36.11
CA GLU A 117 -11.17 24.33 -35.31
C GLU A 117 -10.85 22.86 -35.03
N LEU A 118 -10.31 22.14 -36.02
CA LEU A 118 -9.79 20.79 -35.84
C LEU A 118 -8.67 20.76 -34.81
N TRP A 119 -7.80 21.77 -34.81
CA TRP A 119 -6.75 21.92 -33.81
C TRP A 119 -7.34 22.16 -32.41
N LYS A 120 -8.30 23.09 -32.25
CA LYS A 120 -9.01 23.33 -30.97
C LYS A 120 -9.74 22.07 -30.47
N LEU A 121 -10.38 21.32 -31.35
CA LEU A 121 -10.99 20.02 -31.02
C LEU A 121 -9.94 19.02 -30.50
N SER A 122 -8.81 18.93 -31.19
CA SER A 122 -7.69 18.06 -30.79
C SER A 122 -7.13 18.45 -29.42
N GLU A 123 -6.93 19.75 -29.16
CA GLU A 123 -6.51 20.24 -27.85
C GLU A 123 -7.52 19.91 -26.75
N ALA A 124 -8.82 20.13 -27.00
CA ALA A 124 -9.88 19.84 -26.03
C ALA A 124 -9.95 18.34 -25.69
N LEU A 125 -9.87 17.47 -26.70
CA LEU A 125 -9.83 16.02 -26.51
C LEU A 125 -8.56 15.59 -25.77
N THR A 126 -7.40 16.14 -26.15
CA THR A 126 -6.12 15.84 -25.50
C THR A 126 -6.13 16.25 -24.04
N LYS A 127 -6.69 17.42 -23.72
CA LYS A 127 -6.86 17.90 -22.33
C LYS A 127 -7.78 16.99 -21.53
N GLU A 128 -8.86 16.49 -22.13
CA GLU A 128 -9.79 15.58 -21.45
C GLU A 128 -9.16 14.19 -21.25
N VAL A 129 -8.45 13.67 -22.25
CA VAL A 129 -7.66 12.43 -22.13
C VAL A 129 -6.58 12.58 -21.05
N ALA A 130 -5.91 13.73 -20.95
CA ALA A 130 -4.88 13.99 -19.96
C ALA A 130 -5.43 13.93 -18.52
N LYS A 131 -6.64 14.47 -18.26
CA LYS A 131 -7.31 14.35 -16.95
C LYS A 131 -7.61 12.91 -16.55
N MET A 132 -7.85 12.05 -17.55
CA MET A 132 -8.10 10.62 -17.34
C MET A 132 -6.80 9.81 -17.26
N SER A 133 -5.71 10.32 -17.83
CA SER A 133 -4.40 9.71 -17.72
C SER A 133 -3.93 9.71 -16.27
N GLY A 134 -3.24 8.65 -15.86
CA GLY A 134 -2.70 8.57 -14.50
C GLY A 134 -1.85 9.78 -14.11
N ARG A 135 -1.11 10.39 -15.06
CA ARG A 135 -0.23 11.54 -14.81
C ARG A 135 -0.99 12.83 -14.48
N GLY A 136 -2.16 13.03 -15.09
CA GLY A 136 -3.02 14.20 -14.87
C GLY A 136 -4.10 13.98 -13.80
N CYS A 137 -3.99 12.92 -12.99
CA CYS A 137 -4.99 12.55 -12.01
C CYS A 137 -5.13 13.61 -10.90
N GLN A 138 -6.31 14.23 -10.83
CA GLN A 138 -6.70 15.18 -9.75
C GLN A 138 -7.69 14.57 -8.75
N ALA A 139 -7.79 13.23 -8.73
CA ALA A 139 -8.73 12.54 -7.87
C ALA A 139 -8.32 12.65 -6.39
N THR A 140 -9.32 12.87 -5.55
CA THR A 140 -9.24 12.98 -4.08
C THR A 140 -10.43 12.23 -3.50
N ILE A 141 -10.42 12.00 -2.18
CA ILE A 141 -11.58 11.41 -1.51
C ILE A 141 -12.87 12.24 -1.61
N PHE A 142 -12.75 13.54 -1.94
CA PHE A 142 -13.88 14.47 -2.03
C PHE A 142 -14.51 14.51 -3.42
N ASN A 143 -13.72 14.38 -4.49
CA ASN A 143 -14.20 14.45 -5.87
C ASN A 143 -14.25 13.09 -6.59
N ASP A 144 -13.69 12.02 -6.00
CA ASP A 144 -13.74 10.66 -6.54
C ASP A 144 -14.25 9.67 -5.48
N PRO A 145 -15.57 9.40 -5.46
CA PRO A 145 -16.17 8.42 -4.54
C PRO A 145 -15.60 7.00 -4.70
N GLN A 146 -15.04 6.65 -5.87
CA GLN A 146 -14.40 5.34 -6.06
C GLN A 146 -13.10 5.23 -5.28
N MET A 147 -12.36 6.34 -5.14
CA MET A 147 -11.18 6.40 -4.29
C MET A 147 -11.55 6.12 -2.84
N LEU A 148 -12.52 6.86 -2.28
CA LEU A 148 -12.93 6.65 -0.89
C LEU A 148 -13.47 5.23 -0.66
N ARG A 149 -14.24 4.68 -1.61
CA ARG A 149 -14.69 3.28 -1.55
C ARG A 149 -13.51 2.30 -1.50
N ALA A 150 -12.52 2.47 -2.38
CA ALA A 150 -11.34 1.60 -2.40
C ALA A 150 -10.54 1.73 -1.11
N ILE A 151 -10.33 2.95 -0.62
CA ILE A 151 -9.65 3.21 0.66
C ILE A 151 -10.33 2.48 1.82
N ASN A 152 -11.68 2.49 1.85
CA ASN A 152 -12.45 1.80 2.88
C ASN A 152 -12.44 0.28 2.72
N GLU A 153 -12.62 -0.22 1.50
CA GLU A 153 -12.60 -1.67 1.17
C GLU A 153 -11.23 -2.29 1.51
N TYR A 154 -10.14 -1.60 1.17
CA TYR A 154 -8.76 -2.07 1.39
C TYR A 154 -8.15 -1.58 2.70
N ARG A 155 -8.88 -0.77 3.48
CA ARG A 155 -8.48 -0.26 4.81
C ARG A 155 -7.06 0.37 4.83
N CYS A 156 -6.74 1.11 3.78
CA CYS A 156 -5.44 1.75 3.62
C CYS A 156 -5.61 3.28 3.48
N ASN A 157 -4.53 3.99 3.12
CA ASN A 157 -4.55 5.42 2.77
C ASN A 157 -5.18 6.26 3.88
N VAL A 158 -4.84 5.96 5.13
CA VAL A 158 -5.42 6.67 6.29
C VAL A 158 -5.00 8.13 6.28
N TRP A 159 -3.81 8.45 5.75
CA TRP A 159 -3.38 9.83 5.51
C TRP A 159 -4.34 10.64 4.63
N MET A 160 -5.09 10.00 3.72
CA MET A 160 -6.06 10.72 2.88
C MET A 160 -7.36 11.04 3.62
N THR A 161 -7.63 10.36 4.74
CA THR A 161 -8.88 10.46 5.49
C THR A 161 -8.77 11.23 6.80
N ASN A 162 -7.56 11.65 7.18
CA ASN A 162 -7.30 12.41 8.40
C ASN A 162 -6.36 13.58 8.06
N LYS A 163 -6.80 14.80 8.40
CA LYS A 163 -6.06 16.02 8.06
C LYS A 163 -4.70 16.10 8.76
N ASP A 164 -4.60 15.67 10.01
CA ASP A 164 -3.35 15.70 10.76
C ASP A 164 -2.31 14.74 10.15
N LEU A 165 -2.73 13.52 9.78
CA LEU A 165 -1.88 12.60 9.03
C LEU A 165 -1.51 13.14 7.65
N GLN A 166 -2.46 13.80 6.97
CA GLN A 166 -2.16 14.45 5.68
C GLN A 166 -1.08 15.53 5.85
N HIS A 167 -1.16 16.33 6.91
CA HIS A 167 -0.14 17.32 7.24
C HIS A 167 1.21 16.67 7.56
N ILE A 168 1.24 15.60 8.35
CA ILE A 168 2.48 14.88 8.69
C ILE A 168 3.11 14.24 7.44
N VAL A 169 2.34 13.53 6.61
CA VAL A 169 2.86 12.85 5.40
C VAL A 169 3.40 13.85 4.38
N ARG A 170 2.81 15.04 4.32
CA ARG A 170 3.25 16.12 3.42
C ARG A 170 4.26 17.06 4.06
N ASP A 171 4.55 16.91 5.35
CA ASP A 171 5.58 17.68 6.00
C ASP A 171 6.93 17.30 5.42
N ARG A 172 7.72 18.33 5.09
CA ARG A 172 9.03 18.19 4.46
C ARG A 172 9.96 17.30 5.28
N SER A 173 10.00 17.50 6.60
CA SER A 173 10.95 16.78 7.46
C SER A 173 10.60 15.29 7.56
N PHE A 174 9.31 14.98 7.64
CA PHE A 174 8.82 13.61 7.61
C PHE A 174 9.07 12.96 6.24
N ALA A 175 8.68 13.62 5.15
CA ALA A 175 8.84 13.10 3.80
C ALA A 175 10.32 12.84 3.44
N GLU A 176 11.22 13.77 3.77
CA GLU A 176 12.67 13.61 3.53
C GLU A 176 13.26 12.45 4.34
N LEU A 177 12.85 12.27 5.60
CA LEU A 177 13.30 11.15 6.42
C LEU A 177 12.84 9.81 5.84
N ILE A 178 11.53 9.66 5.61
CA ILE A 178 10.94 8.42 5.08
C ILE A 178 11.52 8.11 3.69
N GLY A 179 11.61 9.11 2.80
CA GLY A 179 12.21 8.96 1.48
C GLY A 179 13.69 8.63 1.54
N GLY A 180 14.42 9.18 2.51
CA GLY A 180 15.81 8.83 2.79
C GLY A 180 15.97 7.37 3.19
N VAL A 181 15.13 6.84 4.08
CA VAL A 181 15.15 5.41 4.47
C VAL A 181 14.80 4.53 3.27
N ALA A 182 13.74 4.87 2.54
CA ALA A 182 13.31 4.10 1.37
C ALA A 182 14.38 4.02 0.28
N THR A 183 15.05 5.14 0.00
CA THR A 183 16.15 5.20 -0.98
C THR A 183 17.37 4.43 -0.48
N ASN A 184 17.90 4.80 0.69
CA ASN A 184 19.23 4.32 1.11
C ASN A 184 19.21 2.89 1.67
N VAL A 185 18.11 2.48 2.32
CA VAL A 185 17.96 1.14 2.91
C VAL A 185 17.14 0.24 2.01
N GLY A 186 16.00 0.71 1.52
CA GLY A 186 15.12 -0.07 0.64
C GLY A 186 15.65 -0.21 -0.80
N GLY A 187 16.47 0.74 -1.27
CA GLY A 187 16.92 0.80 -2.67
C GLY A 187 15.82 1.26 -3.63
N VAL A 188 14.87 2.06 -3.15
CA VAL A 188 13.77 2.61 -3.95
C VAL A 188 14.19 3.95 -4.54
N ASP A 189 14.36 4.00 -5.87
CA ASP A 189 14.64 5.25 -6.57
C ASP A 189 13.38 6.11 -6.65
N ARG A 190 13.53 7.43 -6.46
CA ARG A 190 12.43 8.41 -6.45
C ARG A 190 11.20 7.92 -5.68
N PRO A 191 11.34 7.66 -4.36
CA PRO A 191 10.27 7.08 -3.56
C PRO A 191 9.01 7.94 -3.57
N VAL A 192 7.86 7.28 -3.65
CA VAL A 192 6.53 7.85 -3.42
C VAL A 192 5.74 6.94 -2.48
N LEU A 193 4.86 7.54 -1.67
CA LEU A 193 3.97 6.78 -0.79
C LEU A 193 2.88 6.10 -1.62
N PHE A 194 2.96 4.77 -1.77
CA PHE A 194 1.95 3.98 -2.46
C PHE A 194 0.69 3.79 -1.61
N SER A 195 0.89 3.42 -0.35
CA SER A 195 -0.20 3.26 0.61
C SER A 195 0.32 3.26 2.04
N ASP A 196 -0.52 3.62 2.99
CA ASP A 196 -0.26 3.46 4.41
C ASP A 196 -1.41 2.72 5.12
N ALA A 197 -1.15 2.22 6.33
CA ALA A 197 -2.16 1.67 7.21
C ALA A 197 -1.65 1.67 8.67
N PRO A 198 -2.52 1.95 9.65
CA PRO A 198 -2.21 1.77 11.06
C PRO A 198 -2.38 0.30 11.44
N MET A 199 -1.37 -0.30 12.04
CA MET A 199 -1.44 -1.58 12.73
C MET A 199 -1.80 -1.32 14.20
N LEU A 200 -3.07 -0.97 14.43
CA LEU A 200 -3.61 -0.65 15.76
C LEU A 200 -3.99 -1.94 16.50
N ARG A 201 -3.71 -1.97 17.81
CA ARG A 201 -4.34 -2.88 18.76
C ARG A 201 -5.01 -2.10 19.87
N GLU A 202 -6.28 -2.42 20.06
CA GLU A 202 -7.01 -2.07 21.28
C GLU A 202 -6.35 -2.76 22.49
N PRO A 203 -6.63 -2.29 23.72
CA PRO A 203 -6.24 -3.00 24.94
C PRO A 203 -6.68 -4.46 24.89
N TYR A 204 -5.80 -5.37 25.33
CA TYR A 204 -6.04 -6.82 25.29
C TYR A 204 -6.33 -7.37 23.87
N GLY A 205 -5.81 -6.68 22.85
CA GLY A 205 -5.99 -7.01 21.44
C GLY A 205 -5.20 -8.25 20.98
N SER A 206 -5.72 -8.92 19.97
CA SER A 206 -5.17 -10.18 19.41
C SER A 206 -3.84 -9.99 18.65
N PRO A 207 -3.03 -11.06 18.47
CA PRO A 207 -1.80 -10.96 17.69
C PRO A 207 -2.04 -10.69 16.20
N PHE A 208 -1.00 -10.22 15.53
CA PHE A 208 -0.85 -10.19 14.08
C PHE A 208 -0.01 -11.42 13.66
N GLY A 209 -0.59 -12.45 13.02
CA GLY A 209 0.23 -13.57 12.54
C GLY A 209 1.05 -13.23 11.29
N TYR A 210 1.98 -14.11 10.91
CA TYR A 210 2.87 -13.91 9.76
C TYR A 210 2.17 -13.62 8.42
N HIS A 211 2.56 -12.53 7.76
CA HIS A 211 2.10 -12.18 6.41
C HIS A 211 3.19 -11.48 5.62
N CYS A 212 3.12 -11.54 4.29
CA CYS A 212 3.93 -10.70 3.40
C CYS A 212 3.09 -9.51 2.89
N THR A 213 3.73 -8.35 2.72
CA THR A 213 3.06 -7.14 2.23
C THR A 213 3.05 -7.07 0.70
N ALA A 214 3.89 -7.85 0.01
CA ALA A 214 4.04 -7.86 -1.44
C ALA A 214 2.70 -7.88 -2.24
N PRO A 215 1.67 -8.67 -1.87
CA PRO A 215 0.39 -8.67 -2.60
C PRO A 215 -0.38 -7.35 -2.50
N THR A 216 -0.10 -6.56 -1.47
CA THR A 216 -0.78 -5.27 -1.22
C THR A 216 -0.13 -4.11 -1.95
N ILE A 217 1.14 -4.26 -2.35
CA ILE A 217 1.89 -3.25 -3.09
C ILE A 217 1.53 -3.45 -4.56
N GLY A 218 0.76 -2.52 -5.14
CA GLY A 218 0.16 -2.63 -6.48
C GLY A 218 1.15 -2.57 -7.65
N VAL A 219 2.32 -3.20 -7.52
CA VAL A 219 3.41 -3.30 -8.51
C VAL A 219 3.96 -4.73 -8.50
N LYS A 220 4.75 -5.09 -9.52
CA LYS A 220 5.41 -6.40 -9.55
C LYS A 220 6.67 -6.39 -8.67
N THR A 221 6.51 -6.73 -7.40
CA THR A 221 7.57 -6.69 -6.37
C THR A 221 8.69 -7.72 -6.56
N ASN A 222 8.40 -8.83 -7.24
CA ASN A 222 9.40 -9.88 -7.50
C ASN A 222 10.18 -9.68 -8.81
N SER A 223 9.93 -8.58 -9.54
CA SER A 223 10.72 -8.26 -10.72
C SER A 223 12.02 -7.55 -10.31
N GLY A 224 13.15 -7.92 -10.89
CA GLY A 224 14.44 -7.26 -10.61
C GLY A 224 14.51 -5.78 -11.01
N ARG A 225 13.45 -5.20 -11.59
CA ARG A 225 13.40 -3.81 -12.06
C ARG A 225 12.60 -2.87 -11.17
N THR A 226 11.68 -3.36 -10.33
CA THR A 226 10.79 -2.48 -9.56
C THR A 226 11.11 -2.55 -8.09
N SER A 227 11.74 -1.49 -7.58
CA SER A 227 12.06 -1.37 -6.16
C SER A 227 10.84 -0.91 -5.37
N CYS A 228 10.58 -1.60 -4.27
CA CYS A 228 9.55 -1.29 -3.30
C CYS A 228 10.01 -1.73 -1.92
N VAL A 229 9.52 -1.06 -0.89
CA VAL A 229 9.85 -1.36 0.51
C VAL A 229 8.64 -1.10 1.39
N SER A 230 8.48 -1.90 2.42
CA SER A 230 7.53 -1.62 3.50
C SER A 230 8.28 -1.02 4.68
N LEU A 231 7.82 0.09 5.21
CA LEU A 231 8.37 0.75 6.39
C LEU A 231 7.39 0.60 7.55
N LEU A 232 7.88 0.20 8.71
CA LEU A 232 7.13 0.13 9.95
C LEU A 232 7.64 1.22 10.89
N VAL A 233 6.83 2.21 11.21
CA VAL A 233 7.17 3.26 12.16
C VAL A 233 6.52 2.94 13.51
N PHE A 234 7.34 2.66 14.51
CA PHE A 234 6.87 2.31 15.85
C PHE A 234 6.53 3.56 16.65
N THR A 235 5.37 3.58 17.31
CA THR A 235 4.99 4.67 18.23
C THR A 235 5.05 4.25 19.69
N HIS A 236 5.58 3.07 19.96
CA HIS A 236 5.75 2.47 21.28
C HIS A 236 7.02 1.60 21.26
N GLN A 237 7.52 1.26 22.44
CA GLN A 237 8.56 0.24 22.58
C GLN A 237 7.87 -1.13 22.67
N PRO A 238 8.09 -2.04 21.72
CA PRO A 238 7.51 -3.37 21.80
C PRO A 238 8.23 -4.18 22.87
N ASP A 239 7.44 -4.90 23.68
CA ASP A 239 7.92 -5.85 24.69
C ASP A 239 7.10 -7.14 24.65
N SER A 240 7.32 -8.04 25.61
CA SER A 240 6.58 -9.31 25.68
C SER A 240 5.05 -9.17 25.81
N GLN A 241 4.57 -8.01 26.26
CA GLN A 241 3.15 -7.70 26.48
C GLN A 241 2.59 -6.72 25.44
N THR A 242 3.42 -5.98 24.71
CA THR A 242 3.02 -4.90 23.80
C THR A 242 3.52 -5.15 22.39
N MET A 243 2.78 -5.96 21.63
CA MET A 243 3.03 -6.21 20.20
C MET A 243 4.51 -6.53 19.84
N PRO A 244 5.14 -7.54 20.46
CA PRO A 244 6.50 -7.95 20.09
C PRO A 244 6.55 -8.32 18.60
N LEU A 245 7.57 -7.85 17.87
CA LEU A 245 7.70 -8.11 16.43
C LEU A 245 8.44 -9.43 16.19
N PHE A 246 7.87 -10.25 15.31
CA PHE A 246 8.42 -11.52 14.87
C PHE A 246 8.62 -11.54 13.35
N VAL A 247 9.60 -12.32 12.92
CA VAL A 247 9.90 -12.57 11.50
C VAL A 247 9.99 -14.06 11.23
N LEU A 248 9.59 -14.49 10.03
CA LEU A 248 10.04 -15.78 9.50
C LEU A 248 11.37 -15.53 8.79
N LYS A 249 12.48 -15.78 9.50
CA LYS A 249 13.82 -15.53 8.99
C LYS A 249 14.02 -16.28 7.67
N GLY A 250 14.62 -15.63 6.67
CA GLY A 250 14.86 -16.21 5.35
C GLY A 250 13.63 -16.34 4.43
N SER A 251 12.40 -16.13 4.92
CA SER A 251 11.18 -16.35 4.13
C SER A 251 11.11 -15.50 2.86
N HIS A 252 11.71 -14.30 2.88
CA HIS A 252 11.69 -13.36 1.76
C HIS A 252 12.26 -13.95 0.46
N ARG A 253 13.26 -14.82 0.55
CA ARG A 253 13.88 -15.48 -0.62
C ARG A 253 12.89 -16.42 -1.30
N PHE A 254 12.29 -17.31 -0.52
CA PHE A 254 11.27 -18.26 -0.98
C PHE A 254 10.03 -17.55 -1.52
N VAL A 255 9.51 -16.56 -0.79
CA VAL A 255 8.32 -15.81 -1.20
C VAL A 255 8.58 -15.07 -2.51
N LYS A 256 9.75 -14.42 -2.67
CA LYS A 256 10.10 -13.70 -3.90
C LYS A 256 10.20 -14.62 -5.12
N GLU A 257 10.75 -15.82 -4.96
CA GLU A 257 10.88 -16.82 -6.03
C GLU A 257 9.53 -17.44 -6.44
N GLN A 258 8.65 -17.67 -5.47
CA GLN A 258 7.38 -18.40 -5.68
C GLN A 258 6.19 -17.48 -5.99
N TYR A 259 6.21 -16.24 -5.54
CA TYR A 259 5.16 -15.27 -5.79
C TYR A 259 5.01 -14.99 -7.30
N ILE A 260 3.78 -14.91 -7.80
CA ILE A 260 3.39 -14.77 -9.22
C ILE A 260 3.74 -15.98 -10.09
N THR A 261 4.81 -16.73 -9.79
CA THR A 261 5.27 -17.89 -10.59
C THR A 261 4.52 -19.17 -10.23
N ARG A 262 4.48 -19.50 -8.93
CA ARG A 262 3.79 -20.68 -8.37
C ARG A 262 2.53 -20.30 -7.62
N ILE A 263 2.54 -19.12 -7.00
CA ILE A 263 1.44 -18.63 -6.15
C ILE A 263 0.87 -17.37 -6.78
N SER A 264 -0.39 -17.43 -7.20
CA SER A 264 -1.05 -16.26 -7.76
C SER A 264 -1.32 -15.22 -6.67
N PRO A 265 -1.22 -13.91 -6.97
CA PRO A 265 -1.68 -12.87 -6.04
C PRO A 265 -3.14 -13.05 -5.61
N GLY A 266 -3.97 -13.63 -6.46
CA GLY A 266 -5.37 -13.92 -6.15
C GLY A 266 -5.57 -15.01 -5.08
N ASP A 267 -4.59 -15.90 -4.89
CA ASP A 267 -4.63 -16.97 -3.88
C ASP A 267 -4.25 -16.46 -2.50
N LEU A 268 -3.46 -15.38 -2.48
CA LEU A 268 -3.15 -14.60 -1.27
C LEU A 268 -4.27 -13.57 -0.97
N TRP A 269 -5.14 -13.30 -1.95
CA TRP A 269 -6.30 -12.42 -1.78
C TRP A 269 -7.48 -13.16 -1.16
N MET A 270 -7.51 -13.18 0.17
CA MET A 270 -8.73 -13.46 0.91
C MET A 270 -9.56 -12.16 1.01
N PRO A 271 -10.90 -12.22 0.90
CA PRO A 271 -11.77 -11.07 1.19
C PRO A 271 -11.68 -10.57 2.64
N PHE A 272 -10.78 -11.13 3.45
CA PHE A 272 -10.35 -10.62 4.73
C PHE A 272 -8.94 -10.00 4.60
N ILE A 273 -8.92 -8.66 4.56
CA ILE A 273 -7.90 -7.79 5.19
C ILE A 273 -6.48 -7.77 4.56
N PRO A 274 -5.75 -6.65 4.69
CA PRO A 274 -4.31 -6.70 4.85
C PRO A 274 -3.90 -6.48 6.31
N MET A 275 -4.43 -7.20 7.31
CA MET A 275 -3.99 -7.09 8.72
C MET A 275 -4.28 -8.25 9.69
N GLU A 276 -5.26 -9.15 9.55
CA GLU A 276 -5.45 -10.18 10.58
C GLU A 276 -5.99 -11.49 10.00
N THR A 277 -5.71 -12.56 10.72
CA THR A 277 -6.52 -13.77 10.90
C THR A 277 -6.67 -14.86 9.82
N HIS A 278 -6.24 -14.73 8.56
CA HIS A 278 -6.12 -15.93 7.68
C HIS A 278 -4.69 -16.32 7.29
N ILE A 279 -3.75 -15.94 8.16
CA ILE A 279 -2.30 -16.21 8.11
C ILE A 279 -1.93 -17.67 7.85
N PRO A 280 -2.55 -18.70 8.49
CA PRO A 280 -2.18 -20.08 8.21
C PRO A 280 -2.35 -20.44 6.73
N GLU A 281 -3.30 -19.82 6.03
CA GLU A 281 -3.46 -20.05 4.60
C GLU A 281 -2.37 -19.38 3.77
N GLN A 282 -1.92 -18.18 4.12
CA GLN A 282 -0.77 -17.58 3.42
C GLN A 282 0.46 -18.46 3.57
N LEU A 283 0.79 -18.88 4.79
CA LEU A 283 1.93 -19.76 5.05
C LEU A 283 1.85 -21.05 4.25
N LYS A 284 0.68 -21.71 4.20
CA LYS A 284 0.46 -22.94 3.43
C LYS A 284 0.61 -22.77 1.92
N ARG A 285 0.47 -21.57 1.37
CA ARG A 285 0.67 -21.36 -0.08
C ARG A 285 2.14 -21.48 -0.48
N PHE A 286 3.05 -21.16 0.42
CA PHE A 286 4.48 -21.18 0.15
C PHE A 286 5.12 -22.48 0.63
N ASN A 287 6.05 -22.99 -0.18
CA ASN A 287 6.91 -24.10 0.22
C ASN A 287 8.16 -23.54 0.88
N PHE A 288 8.26 -23.69 2.19
CA PHE A 288 9.44 -23.33 2.97
C PHE A 288 10.24 -24.59 3.32
N ASP A 289 11.56 -24.47 3.35
CA ASP A 289 12.44 -25.52 3.88
C ASP A 289 12.81 -25.25 5.35
N SER A 290 13.71 -26.08 5.90
CA SER A 290 14.16 -25.98 7.29
C SER A 290 14.97 -24.71 7.61
N SER A 291 15.37 -23.91 6.62
CA SER A 291 16.07 -22.64 6.87
C SER A 291 15.14 -21.52 7.32
N VAL A 292 13.82 -21.68 7.10
CA VAL A 292 12.81 -20.67 7.47
C VAL A 292 12.28 -20.97 8.86
N VAL A 293 12.61 -20.10 9.81
CA VAL A 293 12.23 -20.25 11.22
C VAL A 293 11.56 -18.98 11.73
N GLY A 294 10.48 -19.16 12.49
CA GLY A 294 9.81 -18.07 13.21
C GLY A 294 10.58 -17.70 14.46
N VAL A 295 11.06 -16.45 14.50
CA VAL A 295 11.84 -15.92 15.62
C VAL A 295 11.41 -14.49 15.95
N PRO A 296 11.61 -14.03 17.20
CA PRO A 296 11.61 -12.60 17.49
C PRO A 296 12.58 -11.87 16.57
N ILE A 297 12.28 -10.63 16.22
CA ILE A 297 13.20 -9.85 15.38
C ILE A 297 14.54 -9.63 16.10
N GLU A 298 15.65 -9.95 15.42
CA GLU A 298 16.99 -9.68 15.95
C GLU A 298 17.22 -8.17 16.07
N GLY A 299 17.72 -7.73 17.22
CA GLY A 299 17.84 -6.30 17.55
C GLY A 299 16.53 -5.65 18.02
N GLY A 300 15.51 -6.46 18.36
CA GLY A 300 14.21 -5.98 18.84
C GLY A 300 14.28 -5.05 20.05
N ASP A 301 15.27 -5.23 20.93
CA ASP A 301 15.47 -4.40 22.11
C ASP A 301 15.78 -2.92 21.79
N ALA A 302 16.27 -2.64 20.57
CA ALA A 302 16.53 -1.28 20.09
C ALA A 302 15.29 -0.61 19.50
N ILE A 303 14.16 -1.31 19.40
CA ILE A 303 12.92 -0.74 18.88
C ILE A 303 12.27 0.10 19.97
N GLY A 304 12.02 1.37 19.67
CA GLY A 304 11.33 2.30 20.54
C GLY A 304 10.43 3.25 19.76
N PRO A 305 9.76 4.19 20.45
CA PRO A 305 9.00 5.24 19.80
C PRO A 305 9.89 6.03 18.81
N GLY A 306 9.47 6.09 17.55
CA GLY A 306 10.21 6.74 16.46
C GLY A 306 11.20 5.85 15.72
N THR A 307 11.36 4.59 16.11
CA THR A 307 12.11 3.59 15.33
C THR A 307 11.38 3.30 14.01
N ILE A 308 12.15 3.28 12.92
CA ILE A 308 11.67 2.84 11.60
C ILE A 308 12.32 1.50 11.26
N ILE A 309 11.52 0.52 10.87
CA ILE A 309 12.02 -0.75 10.34
C ILE A 309 11.73 -0.80 8.85
N ALA A 310 12.77 -0.89 8.03
CA ALA A 310 12.63 -1.17 6.61
C ALA A 310 12.52 -2.68 6.41
N VAL A 311 11.53 -3.12 5.65
CA VAL A 311 11.16 -4.54 5.48
C VAL A 311 10.98 -4.84 3.99
N ASP A 312 11.64 -5.90 3.52
CA ASP A 312 11.40 -6.46 2.19
C ASP A 312 9.94 -6.91 2.11
N PRO A 313 9.16 -6.48 1.11
CA PRO A 313 7.74 -6.84 1.02
C PRO A 313 7.44 -8.34 0.99
N HIS A 314 8.43 -9.18 0.68
CA HIS A 314 8.31 -10.64 0.65
C HIS A 314 8.65 -11.27 2.01
N LEU A 315 9.28 -10.54 2.93
CA LEU A 315 9.52 -11.02 4.29
C LEU A 315 8.19 -11.18 5.01
N MET A 316 8.02 -12.31 5.67
CA MET A 316 6.85 -12.55 6.47
C MET A 316 7.07 -12.02 7.88
N ILE A 317 6.23 -11.07 8.27
CA ILE A 317 6.28 -10.42 9.58
C ILE A 317 4.98 -10.68 10.34
N GLY A 318 5.11 -10.85 11.65
CA GLY A 318 4.00 -10.99 12.60
C GLY A 318 4.26 -10.13 13.84
N MET A 319 3.23 -9.75 14.57
CA MET A 319 3.31 -9.05 15.85
C MET A 319 2.53 -9.83 16.91
N GLY A 320 3.02 -9.86 18.13
CA GLY A 320 2.31 -10.48 19.25
C GLY A 320 1.04 -9.71 19.63
N CYS A 321 0.35 -10.20 20.66
CA CYS A 321 -0.82 -9.53 21.22
C CYS A 321 -0.47 -8.20 21.88
N ASN A 322 -1.48 -7.40 22.19
CA ASN A 322 -1.37 -6.25 23.10
C ASN A 322 -2.06 -6.59 24.41
N ALA A 323 -1.33 -7.08 25.41
CA ALA A 323 -1.85 -7.35 26.74
C ALA A 323 -1.88 -6.11 27.66
N SER A 324 -1.51 -4.93 27.16
CA SER A 324 -1.53 -3.68 27.93
C SER A 324 -2.93 -3.03 27.97
N PRO A 325 -3.20 -2.15 28.95
CA PRO A 325 -4.45 -1.39 29.03
C PRO A 325 -4.51 -0.22 28.02
N SER A 326 -3.49 -0.04 27.18
CA SER A 326 -3.37 1.12 26.28
C SER A 326 -3.49 0.71 24.82
N ARG A 327 -3.97 1.64 23.97
CA ARG A 327 -3.91 1.47 22.52
C ARG A 327 -2.48 1.59 22.02
N VAL A 328 -2.01 0.60 21.30
CA VAL A 328 -0.69 0.58 20.68
C VAL A 328 -0.84 0.51 19.17
N VAL A 329 0.00 1.24 18.44
CA VAL A 329 -0.09 1.34 16.99
C VAL A 329 1.30 1.32 16.36
N VAL A 330 1.42 0.65 15.22
CA VAL A 330 2.59 0.74 14.33
C VAL A 330 2.10 1.27 12.98
N TYR A 331 2.78 2.28 12.45
CA TYR A 331 2.42 2.85 11.16
C TYR A 331 3.12 2.10 10.03
N ARG A 332 2.35 1.38 9.20
CA ARG A 332 2.89 0.67 8.03
C ARG A 332 2.77 1.57 6.81
N MET A 333 3.87 1.79 6.11
CA MET A 333 3.93 2.53 4.86
C MET A 333 4.53 1.66 3.76
N ASN A 334 3.85 1.53 2.63
CA ASN A 334 4.39 0.90 1.43
C ASN A 334 4.88 1.99 0.49
N VAL A 335 6.15 1.90 0.11
CA VAL A 335 6.82 2.87 -0.74
C VAL A 335 7.25 2.19 -2.03
N VAL A 336 7.03 2.86 -3.15
CA VAL A 336 7.38 2.39 -4.50
C VAL A 336 8.12 3.50 -5.24
N SER A 337 8.83 3.12 -6.31
CA SER A 337 9.41 4.10 -7.22
C SER A 337 8.32 4.85 -8.01
N GLU A 338 8.54 6.14 -8.25
CA GLU A 338 7.62 6.99 -9.01
C GLU A 338 7.34 6.51 -10.45
N ASP A 339 8.33 5.88 -11.07
CA ASP A 339 8.26 5.31 -12.42
C ASP A 339 7.83 3.83 -12.42
N ALA A 340 7.47 3.29 -11.25
CA ALA A 340 7.05 1.91 -11.13
C ALA A 340 5.80 1.64 -11.99
N THR A 341 5.71 0.39 -12.44
CA THR A 341 4.62 -0.08 -13.28
C THR A 341 3.48 -0.61 -12.41
N PRO A 342 2.24 -0.05 -12.52
CA PRO A 342 1.10 -0.59 -11.80
C PRO A 342 0.79 -2.03 -12.25
N PHE A 343 0.65 -2.92 -11.28
CA PHE A 343 0.32 -4.32 -11.50
C PHE A 343 -1.14 -4.59 -11.13
N MET A 344 -2.02 -4.54 -12.14
CA MET A 344 -3.47 -4.72 -11.97
C MET A 344 -3.89 -6.16 -11.61
N GLY A 345 -2.94 -7.10 -11.53
CA GLY A 345 -3.17 -8.46 -11.05
C GLY A 345 -3.03 -8.61 -9.53
N ALA A 346 -2.45 -7.62 -8.85
CA ALA A 346 -2.33 -7.62 -7.39
C ALA A 346 -3.65 -7.19 -6.71
N PRO A 347 -4.02 -7.80 -5.58
CA PRO A 347 -5.19 -7.41 -4.78
C PRO A 347 -4.95 -6.13 -3.96
N SER A 348 -4.55 -5.06 -4.63
CA SER A 348 -4.20 -3.79 -4.01
C SER A 348 -5.32 -2.76 -4.15
N TRP A 349 -5.28 -1.71 -3.34
CA TRP A 349 -6.31 -0.68 -3.36
C TRP A 349 -6.47 0.01 -4.72
N ILE A 350 -5.41 0.08 -5.53
CA ILE A 350 -5.47 0.65 -6.88
C ILE A 350 -6.40 -0.14 -7.81
N VAL A 351 -6.62 -1.45 -7.60
CA VAL A 351 -7.60 -2.23 -8.40
C VAL A 351 -9.04 -2.04 -7.91
N GLY A 352 -9.20 -1.59 -6.66
CA GLY A 352 -10.47 -1.07 -6.15
C GLY A 352 -10.81 0.30 -6.74
N TRP A 353 -9.77 1.11 -6.98
CA TRP A 353 -9.90 2.49 -7.44
C TRP A 353 -9.95 2.64 -8.98
N ARG A 354 -9.09 1.94 -9.72
CA ARG A 354 -8.94 2.00 -11.17
C ARG A 354 -9.00 0.62 -11.81
N SER A 355 -9.37 0.58 -13.10
CA SER A 355 -9.55 -0.67 -13.85
C SER A 355 -8.46 -0.91 -14.87
N LEU A 356 -7.79 0.16 -15.33
CA LEU A 356 -6.74 0.11 -16.34
C LEU A 356 -5.42 0.64 -15.77
N ARG A 357 -4.31 0.03 -16.20
CA ARG A 357 -2.96 0.47 -15.81
C ARG A 357 -2.66 1.91 -16.25
N SER A 358 -3.18 2.34 -17.39
CA SER A 358 -2.99 3.70 -17.92
C SER A 358 -3.67 4.80 -17.08
N GLU A 359 -4.64 4.43 -16.25
CA GLU A 359 -5.33 5.35 -15.33
C GLU A 359 -4.53 5.61 -14.03
N VAL A 360 -3.41 4.91 -13.84
CA VAL A 360 -2.59 5.00 -12.63
C VAL A 360 -1.18 5.46 -13.02
N SER A 361 -0.75 6.58 -12.42
CA SER A 361 0.64 7.01 -12.46
C SER A 361 1.09 7.31 -11.03
N PHE A 362 2.19 6.70 -10.61
CA PHE A 362 2.77 6.97 -9.30
C PHE A 362 3.44 8.36 -9.23
N SER A 363 3.57 9.05 -10.36
CA SER A 363 3.95 10.46 -10.46
C SER A 363 2.82 11.45 -10.12
N ALA A 364 1.62 11.00 -9.72
CA ALA A 364 0.51 11.88 -9.38
C ALA A 364 0.58 12.29 -7.90
N PRO A 365 1.13 13.47 -7.54
CA PRO A 365 1.46 13.81 -6.15
C PRO A 365 0.22 13.98 -5.25
N VAL A 366 -0.94 14.26 -5.85
CA VAL A 366 -2.22 14.34 -5.14
C VAL A 366 -2.58 13.00 -4.49
N VAL A 367 -2.23 11.89 -5.15
CA VAL A 367 -2.58 10.52 -4.76
C VAL A 367 -1.39 9.77 -4.17
N PHE A 368 -0.19 10.00 -4.71
CA PHE A 368 1.05 9.35 -4.29
C PHE A 368 2.05 10.44 -3.90
N PRO A 369 2.04 10.90 -2.64
CA PRO A 369 2.95 11.93 -2.17
C PRO A 369 4.40 11.58 -2.50
N PRO A 370 5.15 12.46 -3.20
CA PRO A 370 6.56 12.25 -3.45
C PRO A 370 7.34 12.38 -2.14
N LEU A 371 8.25 11.44 -1.91
CA LEU A 371 9.14 11.44 -0.74
C LEU A 371 10.57 11.86 -1.12
N HIS A 372 10.79 12.26 -2.38
CA HIS A 372 12.11 12.56 -2.94
C HIS A 372 12.27 14.00 -3.44
N GLN A 373 11.17 14.72 -3.67
CA GLN A 373 11.17 16.12 -4.09
C GLN A 373 10.71 17.00 -2.95
N VAL A 374 11.49 18.05 -2.67
CA VAL A 374 10.96 19.19 -1.93
C VAL A 374 11.33 20.47 -2.67
N THR A 375 10.47 20.85 -3.61
CA THR A 375 10.31 22.27 -3.89
C THR A 375 9.64 22.88 -2.67
N ALA A 376 10.30 23.86 -2.05
CA ALA A 376 9.58 24.78 -1.17
C ALA A 376 8.39 25.29 -1.99
N ALA A 377 7.17 25.10 -1.47
CA ALA A 377 6.05 25.85 -2.01
C ALA A 377 6.45 27.32 -1.89
N THR A 378 6.74 27.95 -3.02
CA THR A 378 6.79 29.41 -3.11
C THR A 378 5.42 29.88 -2.66
N SER A 379 5.42 30.52 -1.49
CA SER A 379 4.35 31.35 -0.95
C SER A 379 3.80 32.32 -1.99
#